data_AF-A0A356K2V1-F1
#
_entry.id   AF-A0A356K2V1-F1
#
_cell.length_a   1.000
_cell.length_b   1.000
_cell.length_c   1.000
_cell.angle_alpha   90.00
_cell.angle_beta   90.00
_cell.angle_gamma   90.00
#
_symmetry.space_group_name_H-M   'P 1'
#
loop_
_entity.id
_entity.type
_entity.pdbx_description
1 polymer ?
#
loop_
_entity_poly.entity_id
_entity_poly.type
_entity_poly.pdbx_seq_one_letter_code
_entity_poly.pdbx_strand_id
1 'polypeptide(L)' 'MKTSEIRKMTTEEINSKIVELKAELWNLRFSGATGSLEKPHKIRELRHDVARLKTVLNERKEDK' A
#
# COMPACT_ATOMS: atom_id res chain seq x y z
N MET A 1 -2.74 -3.88 6.84
CA MET A 1 -1.52 -4.60 7.29
C MET A 1 -1.07 -4.19 8.69
N LYS A 2 -0.47 -5.11 9.47
CA LYS A 2 0.24 -4.79 10.71
C LYS A 2 1.70 -4.41 10.38
N THR A 3 2.24 -3.41 11.07
CA THR A 3 3.61 -2.91 10.88
C THR A 3 4.68 -3.96 11.18
N SER A 4 4.41 -4.88 12.11
CA SER A 4 5.29 -6.00 12.45
C SER A 4 5.55 -6.96 11.29
N GLU A 5 4.55 -7.22 10.45
CA GLU A 5 4.68 -8.08 9.27
C GLU A 5 5.50 -7.39 8.17
N ILE A 6 5.26 -6.08 7.99
CA ILE A 6 6.00 -5.26 7.01
C ILE A 6 7.51 -5.22 7.36
N ARG A 7 7.85 -5.14 8.65
CA ARG A 7 9.26 -5.14 9.10
C ARG A 7 9.97 -6.47 8.90
N LYS A 8 9.24 -7.59 8.77
CA LYS A 8 9.83 -8.92 8.49
C LYS A 8 10.10 -9.15 7.01
N MET A 9 9.43 -8.42 6.11
CA MET A 9 9.61 -8.53 4.66
C MET A 9 10.93 -7.92 4.20
N THR A 10 11.49 -8.38 3.09
CA THR A 10 12.69 -7.77 2.51
C THR A 10 12.38 -6.43 1.83
N THR A 11 13.39 -5.60 1.57
CA THR A 11 13.19 -4.31 0.87
C THR A 11 12.62 -4.49 -0.53
N GLU A 12 12.96 -5.58 -1.21
CA GLU A 12 12.46 -5.92 -2.55
C GLU A 12 10.99 -6.33 -2.50
N GLU A 13 10.60 -7.18 -1.54
CA GLU A 13 9.21 -7.57 -1.32
C GLU A 13 8.33 -6.36 -1.01
N ILE A 14 8.82 -5.42 -0.17
CA ILE A 14 8.09 -4.18 0.14
C ILE A 14 7.87 -3.35 -1.13
N ASN A 15 8.89 -3.21 -1.99
CA ASN A 15 8.76 -2.48 -3.25
C ASN A 15 7.75 -3.14 -4.20
N SER A 16 7.79 -4.46 -4.36
CA SER A 16 6.81 -5.20 -5.16
C SER A 16 5.39 -5.00 -4.63
N LYS A 17 5.20 -5.11 -3.30
CA LYS A 17 3.91 -4.86 -2.65
C LYS A 17 3.38 -3.45 -2.90
N ILE A 18 4.25 -2.43 -2.88
CA ILE A 18 3.86 -1.05 -3.17
C ILE A 18 3.32 -0.89 -4.59
N VAL A 19 3.94 -1.58 -5.56
CA VAL A 19 3.50 -1.53 -6.96
C VAL A 19 2.13 -2.19 -7.12
N GLU A 20 1.94 -3.39 -6.54
CA GLU A 20 0.65 -4.09 -6.55
C GLU A 20 -0.47 -3.26 -5.92
N LEU A 21 -0.26 -2.75 -4.70
CA LEU A 21 -1.27 -1.97 -3.98
C LEU A 21 -1.60 -0.64 -4.69
N LYS A 22 -0.63 -0.05 -5.40
CA LYS A 22 -0.90 1.13 -6.25
C LYS A 22 -1.76 0.80 -7.46
N ALA A 23 -1.52 -0.33 -8.11
CA ALA A 23 -2.34 -0.79 -9.24
C ALA A 23 -3.77 -1.08 -8.77
N GLU A 24 -3.94 -1.74 -7.62
CA GLU A 24 -5.25 -1.98 -7.02
C GLU A 24 -5.96 -0.68 -6.64
N LEU A 25 -5.23 0.30 -6.07
CA LEU A 25 -5.78 1.62 -5.77
C LEU A 25 -6.24 2.36 -7.04
N TRP A 26 -5.48 2.23 -8.14
CA TRP A 26 -5.84 2.83 -9.42
C TRP A 26 -7.12 2.21 -9.97
N ASN A 27 -7.21 0.87 -9.96
CA ASN A 27 -8.42 0.14 -10.36
C ASN A 27 -9.64 0.57 -9.52
N LEU A 28 -9.51 0.65 -8.20
CA LEU A 28 -10.61 1.08 -7.33
C LEU A 28 -11.02 2.55 -7.56
N ARG A 29 -10.06 3.44 -7.85
CA ARG A 29 -10.36 4.83 -8.23
C ARG A 29 -11.08 4.90 -9.56
N PHE A 30 -10.67 4.08 -10.52
CA PHE A 30 -11.30 3.99 -11.84
C PHE A 30 -12.72 3.43 -11.74
N SER A 31 -12.93 2.36 -10.95
CA SER A 31 -14.26 1.83 -10.61
C SER A 31 -15.14 2.85 -9.88
N GLY A 32 -14.53 3.72 -9.06
CA GLY A 32 -15.22 4.82 -8.39
C GLY A 32 -15.72 5.89 -9.35
N ALA A 33 -14.91 6.24 -10.35
CA ALA A 33 -15.29 7.20 -11.38
C ALA A 33 -16.38 6.66 -12.32
N THR A 34 -16.43 5.35 -12.55
CA THR A 34 -17.47 4.67 -13.34
C THR A 34 -18.77 4.41 -12.55
N GLY A 35 -18.86 4.84 -11.29
CA GLY A 35 -20.09 4.83 -10.50
C GLY A 35 -20.43 3.50 -9.81
N SER A 36 -19.56 2.49 -9.90
CA SER A 36 -19.77 1.16 -9.27
C SER A 36 -18.83 0.93 -8.08
N LEU A 37 -18.79 1.90 -7.15
CA LEU A 37 -17.91 1.81 -5.98
C LEU A 37 -18.56 0.99 -4.87
N GLU A 38 -18.50 -0.34 -4.96
CA GLU A 38 -19.05 -1.22 -3.92
C GLU A 38 -18.35 -1.06 -2.55
N LYS A 39 -17.07 -0.67 -2.52
CA LYS A 39 -16.24 -0.67 -1.30
C LYS A 39 -15.35 0.58 -1.16
N PRO A 40 -15.92 1.74 -0.78
CA PRO A 40 -15.15 2.99 -0.57
C PRO A 40 -14.10 2.88 0.54
N HIS A 41 -14.35 2.06 1.56
CA HIS A 41 -13.46 1.84 2.70
C HIS A 41 -12.11 1.25 2.29
N LYS A 42 -12.07 0.38 1.27
CA LYS A 42 -10.83 -0.23 0.77
C LYS A 42 -9.83 0.80 0.25
N ILE A 43 -10.29 1.90 -0.35
CA ILE A 43 -9.41 2.97 -0.84
C ILE A 43 -8.63 3.61 0.32
N ARG A 44 -9.27 3.76 1.48
CA ARG A 44 -8.61 4.29 2.69
C ARG A 44 -7.62 3.27 3.25
N GLU A 45 -8.01 2.00 3.35
CA GLU A 45 -7.13 0.92 3.83
C GLU A 45 -5.88 0.78 2.97
N LEU A 46 -6.04 0.69 1.65
CA LEU A 46 -4.94 0.59 0.68
C LEU A 46 -3.98 1.78 0.75
N ARG A 47 -4.50 3.02 0.90
CA ARG A 47 -3.64 4.19 1.13
C ARG A 47 -2.82 4.07 2.41
N HIS A 48 -3.45 3.65 3.50
CA HIS A 48 -2.77 3.48 4.79
C HIS A 48 -1.69 2.38 4.69
N ASP A 49 -1.96 1.30 3.99
CA ASP A 49 -1.00 0.20 3.83
C ASP A 49 0.20 0.62 2.95
N VAL A 50 -0.03 1.35 1.85
CA VAL A 50 1.06 1.95 1.05
C VAL A 50 1.88 2.94 1.88
N ALA A 51 1.23 3.75 2.72
CA ALA A 51 1.94 4.70 3.59
C ALA A 51 2.85 3.96 4.58
N ARG A 52 2.34 2.92 5.26
CA ARG A 52 3.12 2.10 6.20
C ARG A 52 4.33 1.44 5.53
N LEU A 53 4.14 0.88 4.34
CA LEU A 53 5.22 0.26 3.56
C LEU A 53 6.33 1.27 3.23
N LYS A 54 5.95 2.48 2.80
CA LYS A 54 6.90 3.56 2.53
C LYS A 54 7.62 4.05 3.79
N THR A 55 6.93 4.15 4.92
CA THR A 55 7.54 4.55 6.19
C THR A 55 8.63 3.56 6.61
N VAL A 56 8.35 2.24 6.58
CA VAL A 56 9.36 1.22 6.91
C VAL A 56 10.54 1.23 5.93
N LEU A 57 10.29 1.51 4.65
CA LEU A 57 11.36 1.70 3.67
C LEU A 57 12.24 2.92 3.99
N ASN A 58 11.67 3.99 4.54
CA ASN A 58 12.42 5.17 4.95
C ASN A 58 13.21 4.92 6.23
N GLU A 59 12.59 4.29 7.25
CA GLU A 59 13.27 3.85 8.48
C GLU A 59 14.52 3.03 8.13
N ARG A 60 14.40 2.06 7.22
CA ARG A 60 15.55 1.23 6.76
C ARG A 60 16.63 1.99 6.01
N LYS A 61 16.31 3.13 5.41
CA LYS A 61 17.28 4.00 4.72
C LYS A 61 18.00 4.91 5.69
N GLU A 62 17.32 5.38 6.73
CA GLU A 62 17.89 6.23 7.79
C GLU A 62 18.74 5.42 8.79
N ASP A 63 18.43 4.14 9.01
CA ASP A 63 19.25 3.22 9.83
C ASP A 63 20.56 2.76 9.17
N LYS A 64 20.84 3.22 7.94
CA LYS A 64 22.03 2.87 7.14
C LYS A 64 23.05 3.99 7.16
#